data_AF-A0A969ERP8-F1
#
_entry.id   AF-A0A969ERP8-F1
#
_cell.length_a   1.000
_cell.length_b   1.000
_cell.length_c   1.000
_cell.angle_alpha   90.00
_cell.angle_beta   90.00
_cell.angle_gamma   90.00
#
_symmetry.space_group_name_H-M   'P 1'
#
loop_
_entity.id
_entity.type
_entity.pdbx_description
1 polymer ?
#
loop_
_entity_poly.entity_id
_entity_poly.type
_entity_poly.pdbx_seq_one_letter_code
_entity_poly.pdbx_strand_id
1 'polypeptide(L)'
;MRLVLFDIDGTLIRGLSTELTFMGYLFRRGKIGPTQGLAWLYFTCRWLPRYGALIGKKNKAYLTALQQSEVSRIASEFVFKRCPEKSMPQLWHACRPTRGRENRWCY
;
A
#
# COMPACT_ATOMS: atom_id res chain seq x y z
N MET A 1 7.50 28.47 -5.32
CA MET A 1 7.48 26.99 -5.38
C MET A 1 6.03 26.52 -5.22
N ARG A 2 5.60 25.49 -5.95
CA ARG A 2 4.23 24.93 -5.89
C ARG A 2 4.30 23.47 -5.42
N LEU A 3 3.55 23.14 -4.37
CA LEU A 3 3.38 21.77 -3.86
C LEU A 3 2.01 21.26 -4.31
N VAL A 4 1.96 20.04 -4.82
CA VAL A 4 0.70 19.35 -5.16
C VAL A 4 0.68 18.01 -4.45
N LEU A 5 -0.42 17.73 -3.75
CA LEU A 5 -0.66 16.47 -3.04
C LEU A 5 -1.67 15.65 -3.83
N PHE A 6 -1.35 14.37 -4.05
CA PHE A 6 -2.25 13.43 -4.71
C PHE A 6 -2.53 12.26 -3.77
N ASP A 7 -3.81 11.91 -3.64
CA ASP A 7 -4.19 10.63 -3.08
C ASP A 7 -3.92 9.52 -4.11
N ILE A 8 -3.72 8.29 -3.64
CA ILE A 8 -3.45 7.14 -4.52
C ILE A 8 -4.77 6.45 -4.85
N ASP A 9 -5.48 5.99 -3.82
CA ASP A 9 -6.74 5.25 -3.98
C ASP A 9 -7.87 6.20 -4.38
N GLY A 10 -8.62 5.86 -5.43
CA GLY A 10 -9.73 6.69 -5.91
C GLY A 10 -9.32 7.92 -6.72
N THR A 11 -8.04 8.32 -6.69
CA THR A 11 -7.49 9.42 -7.50
C THR A 11 -6.61 8.90 -8.64
N LEU A 12 -5.51 8.21 -8.31
CA LEU A 12 -4.57 7.66 -9.31
C LEU A 12 -4.95 6.24 -9.73
N ILE A 13 -5.51 5.46 -8.81
CA ILE A 13 -5.97 4.09 -9.04
C ILE A 13 -7.49 4.07 -8.93
N ARG A 14 -8.16 3.70 -10.03
CA ARG A 14 -9.62 3.56 -10.07
C ARG A 14 -10.05 2.15 -9.67
N GLY A 15 -11.20 2.03 -9.02
CA GLY A 15 -11.81 0.76 -8.64
C GLY A 15 -11.66 0.44 -7.16
N LEU A 16 -11.59 -0.85 -6.82
CA LEU A 16 -11.49 -1.32 -5.44
C LEU A 16 -10.18 -0.81 -4.79
N SER A 17 -10.25 -0.37 -3.53
CA SER A 17 -9.09 0.15 -2.80
C SER A 17 -7.88 -0.78 -2.89
N THR A 18 -6.72 -0.18 -3.17
CA THR A 18 -5.44 -0.90 -3.22
C THR A 18 -5.14 -1.50 -1.85
N GLU A 19 -5.47 -0.79 -0.77
CA GLU A 19 -5.31 -1.28 0.60
C GLU A 19 -6.14 -2.56 0.85
N LEU A 20 -7.44 -2.54 0.53
CA LEU A 20 -8.31 -3.71 0.70
C LEU A 20 -7.84 -4.89 -0.16
N THR A 21 -7.42 -4.62 -1.40
CA THR A 21 -6.98 -5.70 -2.28
C THR A 21 -5.63 -6.28 -1.83
N PHE A 22 -4.72 -5.44 -1.35
CA PHE A 22 -3.43 -5.87 -0.81
C PHE A 22 -3.59 -6.65 0.49
N MET A 23 -4.50 -6.22 1.38
CA MET A 23 -4.87 -6.98 2.58
C MET A 23 -5.39 -8.38 2.21
N GLY A 24 -6.29 -8.47 1.22
CA GLY A 24 -6.76 -9.75 0.69
C GLY A 24 -5.63 -10.62 0.11
N TYR A 25 -4.65 -10.00 -0.55
CA TYR A 25 -3.48 -10.71 -1.07
C TYR A 25 -2.57 -11.26 0.04
N LEU A 26 -2.38 -10.51 1.12
CA LEU A 26 -1.67 -10.97 2.31
C LEU A 26 -2.40 -12.14 3.00
N PHE A 27 -3.73 -12.03 3.11
CA PHE A 27 -4.58 -13.08 3.66
C PHE A 27 -4.46 -14.39 2.87
N ARG A 28 -4.57 -14.33 1.54
CA ARG A 28 -4.41 -15.51 0.65
C ARG A 28 -3.03 -16.15 0.71
N ARG A 29 -2.00 -15.43 1.18
CA ARG A 29 -0.65 -15.94 1.40
C ARG A 29 -0.36 -16.37 2.84
N GLY A 30 -1.39 -16.39 3.71
CA GLY A 30 -1.24 -16.79 5.11
C GLY A 30 -0.43 -15.80 5.95
N LYS A 31 -0.29 -14.55 5.51
CA LYS A 31 0.48 -13.52 6.22
C LYS A 31 -0.34 -12.76 7.27
N ILE A 32 -1.65 -12.90 7.23
CA ILE A 32 -2.57 -12.40 8.24
C ILE A 32 -3.04 -13.60 9.06
N GLY A 33 -2.64 -13.64 10.32
CA GLY A 33 -2.91 -14.73 11.25
C GLY A 33 -3.41 -14.24 12.61
N PRO A 34 -3.40 -15.11 13.63
CA PRO A 34 -3.97 -14.81 14.95
C PRO A 34 -3.31 -13.60 15.63
N THR A 35 -2.00 -13.42 15.44
CA THR A 35 -1.26 -12.26 15.97
C THR A 35 -1.82 -10.93 15.43
N GLN A 36 -2.12 -10.86 14.13
CA GLN A 36 -2.71 -9.68 13.51
C GLN A 36 -4.16 -9.47 13.94
N GLY A 37 -4.92 -10.56 14.13
CA GLY A 37 -6.28 -10.50 14.66
C GLY A 37 -6.34 -9.94 16.09
N LEU A 38 -5.43 -10.40 16.96
CA LEU A 38 -5.30 -9.86 18.33
C LEU A 38 -4.87 -8.39 18.32
N ALA A 39 -3.90 -8.03 17.48
CA ALA A 39 -3.49 -6.64 17.33
C ALA A 39 -4.64 -5.75 16.83
N TRP A 40 -5.43 -6.25 15.89
CA TRP A 40 -6.62 -5.56 15.39
C TRP A 40 -7.67 -5.37 16.48
N LEU A 41 -7.95 -6.41 17.27
CA LEU A 41 -8.91 -6.37 18.37
C LEU A 41 -8.45 -5.38 19.45
N TYR A 42 -7.18 -5.48 19.88
CA TYR A 42 -6.58 -4.57 20.84
C TYR A 42 -6.66 -3.12 20.38
N PHE A 43 -6.26 -2.85 19.12
CA PHE A 43 -6.35 -1.50 18.55
C PHE A 43 -7.79 -0.98 18.54
N THR A 44 -8.74 -1.83 18.14
CA THR A 44 -10.15 -1.47 18.08
C THR A 44 -10.67 -1.15 19.48
N CYS A 45 -10.52 -2.04 20.46
CA CYS A 45 -10.97 -1.79 21.84
C CYS A 45 -10.32 -0.54 22.45
N ARG A 46 -9.02 -0.31 22.21
CA ARG A 46 -8.28 0.83 22.77
C ARG A 46 -8.74 2.18 22.21
N TRP A 47 -9.16 2.22 20.95
CA TRP A 47 -9.42 3.46 20.23
C TRP A 47 -10.89 3.69 19.86
N LEU A 48 -11.75 2.67 19.99
CA LEU A 48 -13.19 2.74 19.68
C LEU A 48 -13.89 3.93 20.37
N PRO A 49 -13.66 4.19 21.67
CA PRO A 49 -14.28 5.33 22.34
C PRO A 49 -13.88 6.70 21.76
N ARG A 50 -12.70 6.79 21.11
CA ARG A 50 -12.16 8.06 20.61
C ARG A 50 -12.51 8.33 19.14
N TYR A 51 -12.53 7.29 18.31
CA TYR A 51 -12.64 7.47 16.85
C TYR A 51 -13.89 6.80 16.24
N GLY A 52 -14.63 6.00 17.01
CA GLY A 52 -15.86 5.34 16.55
C GLY A 52 -15.67 4.61 15.22
N ALA A 53 -16.58 4.86 14.27
CA ALA A 53 -16.58 4.24 12.94
C ALA A 53 -15.33 4.56 12.09
N LEU A 54 -14.55 5.60 12.42
CA LEU A 54 -13.35 5.97 11.66
C LEU A 54 -12.16 5.04 11.92
N ILE A 55 -12.25 4.15 12.90
CA ILE A 55 -11.18 3.18 13.19
C ILE A 55 -10.88 2.27 12.02
N GLY A 56 -11.90 1.80 11.30
CA GLY A 56 -11.68 0.90 10.16
C GLY A 56 -10.73 1.50 9.13
N LYS A 57 -10.85 2.81 8.86
CA LYS A 57 -9.97 3.54 7.93
C LYS A 57 -8.55 3.77 8.47
N LYS A 58 -8.37 3.75 9.80
CA LYS A 58 -7.08 4.04 10.47
C LYS A 58 -6.33 2.78 10.87
N ASN A 59 -7.02 1.65 10.95
CA ASN A 59 -6.49 0.44 11.53
C ASN A 59 -5.66 -0.34 10.50
N LYS A 60 -4.34 -0.17 10.57
CA LYS A 60 -3.35 -0.95 9.80
C LYS A 60 -2.77 -2.12 10.59
N ALA A 61 -3.47 -2.59 11.63
CA ALA A 61 -2.98 -3.66 12.49
C ALA A 61 -2.77 -4.99 11.76
N TYR A 62 -3.34 -5.16 10.56
CA TYR A 62 -3.05 -6.30 9.68
C TYR A 62 -1.58 -6.38 9.24
N LEU A 63 -0.78 -5.32 9.42
CA LEU A 63 0.67 -5.31 9.20
C LEU A 63 1.49 -5.58 10.46
N THR A 64 0.85 -5.75 11.62
CA THR A 64 1.55 -5.98 12.89
C THR A 64 2.40 -7.25 12.80
N ALA A 65 3.60 -7.18 13.38
CA ALA A 65 4.59 -8.25 13.39
C ALA A 65 5.12 -8.69 12.01
N LEU A 66 4.76 -8.01 10.92
CA LEU A 66 5.41 -8.19 9.62
C LEU A 66 6.62 -7.25 9.51
N GLN A 67 7.73 -7.78 9.01
CA GLN A 67 8.89 -6.95 8.72
C GLN A 67 8.62 -6.07 7.50
N GLN A 68 9.07 -4.81 7.55
CA GLN A 68 8.89 -3.88 6.43
C GLN A 68 9.51 -4.40 5.12
N SER A 69 10.66 -5.07 5.19
CA SER A 69 11.33 -5.71 4.05
C SER A 69 10.45 -6.79 3.40
N GLU A 70 9.81 -7.62 4.23
CA GLU A 70 8.89 -8.65 3.76
C GLU A 70 7.64 -8.04 3.12
N VAL A 71 7.03 -7.05 3.76
CA VAL A 71 5.85 -6.35 3.23
C VAL A 71 6.19 -5.68 1.90
N SER A 72 7.35 -5.03 1.80
CA SER A 72 7.83 -4.37 0.57
C SER A 72 8.03 -5.35 -0.58
N ARG A 73 8.63 -6.51 -0.30
CA ARG A 73 8.78 -7.60 -1.28
C ARG A 73 7.42 -8.11 -1.76
N ILE A 74 6.50 -8.39 -0.84
CA ILE A 74 5.16 -8.90 -1.19
C ILE A 74 4.35 -7.85 -1.96
N ALA A 75 4.47 -6.56 -1.60
CA ALA A 75 3.85 -5.45 -2.31
C ALA A 75 4.37 -5.33 -3.74
N SER A 76 5.69 -5.47 -3.93
CA SER A 76 6.29 -5.49 -5.26
C SER A 76 5.71 -6.63 -6.10
N GLU A 77 5.69 -7.86 -5.57
CA GLU A 77 5.08 -9.00 -6.25
C GLU A 77 3.59 -8.78 -6.56
N PHE A 78 2.85 -8.16 -5.65
CA PHE A 78 1.44 -7.83 -5.83
C PHE A 78 1.23 -6.86 -7.01
N VAL A 79 2.03 -5.79 -7.08
CA VAL A 79 1.98 -4.80 -8.17
C VAL A 79 2.35 -5.45 -9.49
N PHE A 80 3.44 -6.22 -9.54
CA PHE A 80 3.87 -6.91 -10.76
C PHE A 80 2.82 -7.87 -11.30
N LYS A 81 2.16 -8.65 -10.42
CA LYS A 81 1.09 -9.58 -10.84
C LYS A 81 -0.17 -8.87 -11.32
N ARG A 82 -0.47 -7.68 -10.78
CA ARG A 82 -1.68 -6.91 -11.12
C ARG A 82 -1.47 -5.97 -12.30
N CYS A 83 -0.23 -5.65 -12.63
CA CYS A 83 0.15 -4.73 -13.70
C CYS A 83 1.06 -5.47 -14.71
N PRO A 84 0.50 -6.33 -15.59
CA PRO A 84 1.27 -6.98 -16.65
C PRO A 84 1.61 -5.95 -17.74
N GLU A 85 2.64 -5.13 -17.51
CA GLU A 85 3.42 -4.29 -18.43
C GLU A 85 2.68 -3.25 -19.32
N LYS A 86 1.38 -3.40 -19.60
CA LYS A 86 0.60 -2.57 -20.54
C LYS A 86 -0.24 -1.47 -19.88
N SER A 87 -0.29 -1.42 -18.55
CA SER A 87 -1.15 -0.49 -17.79
C SER A 87 -0.38 0.50 -16.92
N MET A 88 0.92 0.69 -17.17
CA MET A 88 1.69 1.73 -16.50
C MET A 88 1.38 3.11 -17.09
N PRO A 89 1.08 4.13 -16.26
CA PRO A 89 0.93 5.49 -16.74
C PRO A 89 2.26 5.98 -17.32
N GLN A 90 2.16 6.83 -18.34
CA GLN A 90 3.27 7.46 -19.07
C GLN A 90 4.36 8.08 -18.17
N LEU A 91 4.02 8.42 -16.91
CA LEU A 91 4.93 8.94 -15.89
C LEU A 91 6.09 8.00 -15.53
N TRP A 92 5.93 6.68 -15.63
CA TRP A 92 7.06 5.76 -15.37
C TRP A 92 8.12 5.82 -16.47
N HIS A 93 7.71 6.03 -17.73
CA HIS A 93 8.66 6.21 -18.84
C HIS A 93 9.46 7.52 -18.70
N ALA A 94 8.88 8.54 -18.06
CA ALA A 94 9.60 9.78 -17.73
C ALA A 94 10.64 9.60 -16.61
N CYS A 95 10.49 8.58 -15.75
CA CYS A 95 11.35 8.29 -14.60
C CYS A 95 12.25 7.05 -14.80
N ARG A 96 12.52 6.61 -16.03
CA ARG A 96 13.61 5.64 -16.26
C ARG A 96 14.94 6.39 -16.14
N PRO A 97 15.85 6.02 -15.21
CA PRO A 97 17.23 6.37 -15.40
C PRO A 97 17.67 5.61 -16.65
N THR A 98 17.94 6.36 -17.73
CA THR A 98 18.57 5.78 -18.91
C THR A 98 19.87 5.15 -18.43
N ARG A 99 20.02 3.83 -18.58
CA ARG A 99 21.31 3.16 -18.40
C ARG A 99 22.29 3.88 -19.33
N GLY A 100 23.11 4.77 -18.77
CA GLY A 100 24.14 5.48 -19.52
C GLY A 100 24.23 6.99 -19.34
N ARG A 101 23.46 7.67 -18.47
CA ARG A 101 23.82 9.04 -18.10
C ARG A 101 23.36 9.45 -16.69
N GLU A 102 24.38 9.70 -15.90
CA GLU A 102 24.47 10.44 -14.64
C GLU A 102 23.32 11.42 -14.33
N ASN A 103 22.78 11.28 -13.12
CA ASN A 103 22.18 12.31 -12.27
C ASN A 103 21.43 13.44 -12.98
N ARG A 104 20.12 13.30 -13.14
CA ARG A 104 19.23 14.46 -13.22
C ARG A 104 17.85 14.10 -12.68
N TRP A 105 17.62 14.48 -11.43
CA TRP A 105 16.31 14.49 -10.80
C TRP A 105 15.43 15.54 -11.50
N CYS A 106 14.19 15.15 -11.80
CA CYS A 106 13.15 15.98 -12.40
C CYS A 106 12.81 17.19 -11.50
N TYR A 107 12.64 18.37 -12.11
CA TYR A 107 11.99 19.55 -11.50
C TYR A 107 10.49 19.53 -11.77
#